data_AF-A0A7X8P5B4-F1
#
_entry.id   AF-A0A7X8P5B4-F1
#
_cell.length_a   1.000
_cell.length_b   1.000
_cell.length_c   1.000
_cell.angle_alpha   90.00
_cell.angle_beta   90.00
_cell.angle_gamma   90.00
#
_symmetry.space_group_name_H-M   'P 1'
#
loop_
_entity.id
_entity.type
_entity.pdbx_description
1 polymer ?
#
loop_
_entity_poly.entity_id
_entity_poly.type
_entity_poly.pdbx_seq_one_letter_code
_entity_poly.pdbx_strand_id
1 'polypeptide(L)'
;MHKSTELLSLVAAAFYIVTAILAVPAARSVQAARGTPHWHRTVWIVAVVLFVCCAASRLFGVEEGLRQLLRGELRDERLYAERREYQAMVASGIIIAGSIASMIGAAKVISSGVLRSSGLSRIALMAGLACAAMVILIVVRVVSLHALDVLLYRGPRLNWIVDIGATAMTGALAWLYAARTGHQRRR
;
A
#
# COMPACT_ATOMS: atom_id res chain seq x y z
N MET A 1 8.66 -22.93 15.74
CA MET A 1 8.03 -22.20 14.61
C MET A 1 8.08 -20.67 14.72
N HIS A 2 8.39 -20.05 15.86
CA HIS A 2 8.48 -18.57 15.99
C HIS A 2 9.58 -17.89 15.15
N LYS A 3 10.77 -18.51 15.01
CA LYS A 3 11.90 -17.88 14.29
C LYS A 3 11.62 -17.62 12.80
N SER A 4 10.84 -18.50 12.14
CA SER A 4 10.56 -18.38 10.71
C SER A 4 9.63 -17.20 10.39
N THR A 5 8.66 -16.91 11.27
CA THR A 5 7.73 -15.79 11.09
C THR A 5 8.39 -14.45 11.35
N GLU A 6 9.31 -14.38 12.32
CA GLU A 6 10.11 -13.17 12.60
C GLU A 6 11.01 -12.80 11.42
N LEU A 7 11.73 -13.79 10.86
CA LEU A 7 12.58 -13.58 9.68
C LEU A 7 11.77 -13.09 8.48
N LEU A 8 10.61 -13.69 8.23
CA LEU A 8 9.70 -13.28 7.16
C LEU A 8 9.17 -11.84 7.35
N SER A 9 8.85 -11.44 8.58
CA SER A 9 8.43 -10.08 8.89
C SER A 9 9.56 -9.07 8.66
N LEU A 10 10.77 -9.42 9.09
CA LEU A 10 11.95 -8.56 8.95
C LEU A 10 12.35 -8.37 7.49
N VAL A 11 12.29 -9.44 6.69
CA VAL A 11 12.50 -9.36 5.24
C VAL A 11 11.46 -8.46 4.59
N ALA A 12 10.17 -8.63 4.90
CA ALA A 12 9.11 -7.77 4.36
C ALA A 12 9.32 -6.29 4.74
N ALA A 13 9.68 -6.02 5.99
CA ALA A 13 9.99 -4.67 6.45
C ALA A 13 11.18 -4.06 5.69
N ALA A 14 12.24 -4.84 5.45
CA ALA A 14 13.38 -4.40 4.65
C ALA A 14 12.96 -4.04 3.21
N PHE A 15 12.11 -4.85 2.57
CA PHE A 15 11.57 -4.53 1.25
C PHE A 15 10.79 -3.20 1.23
N TYR A 16 9.93 -2.98 2.22
CA TYR A 16 9.20 -1.71 2.33
C TYR A 16 10.13 -0.51 2.52
N ILE A 17 11.16 -0.65 3.37
CA ILE A 17 12.17 0.41 3.58
C ILE A 17 12.92 0.72 2.29
N VAL A 18 13.37 -0.30 1.56
CA VAL A 18 14.06 -0.12 0.28
C VAL A 18 13.16 0.61 -0.72
N THR A 19 11.90 0.20 -0.84
CA THR A 19 10.93 0.87 -1.72
C THR A 19 10.70 2.33 -1.32
N ALA A 20 10.59 2.62 -0.02
CA ALA A 20 10.47 4.00 0.47
C ALA A 20 11.71 4.84 0.11
N ILE A 21 12.92 4.30 0.31
CA ILE A 21 14.17 4.96 -0.06
C ILE A 21 14.21 5.25 -1.56
N LEU A 22 13.80 4.31 -2.41
CA LEU A 22 13.75 4.49 -3.87
C LEU A 22 12.71 5.54 -4.31
N ALA A 23 11.60 5.68 -3.56
CA ALA A 23 10.57 6.67 -3.84
C ALA A 23 10.98 8.11 -3.47
N VAL A 24 11.92 8.32 -2.54
CA VAL A 24 12.39 9.66 -2.13
C VAL A 24 13.04 10.44 -3.29
N PRO A 25 14.01 9.89 -4.06
CA PRO A 25 14.56 10.54 -5.25
C PRO A 25 13.49 10.88 -6.29
N ALA A 26 12.49 10.01 -6.48
CA ALA A 26 11.39 10.25 -7.40
C ALA A 26 10.52 11.44 -6.96
N ALA A 27 10.23 11.56 -5.66
CA ALA A 27 9.51 12.72 -5.10
C ALA A 27 10.29 14.03 -5.27
N ARG A 28 11.61 13.99 -5.08
CA ARG A 28 12.49 15.16 -5.25
C ARG A 28 12.65 15.55 -6.72
N SER A 29 12.72 14.58 -7.63
CA SER A 29 12.92 14.84 -9.06
C SER A 29 11.74 15.56 -9.71
N VAL A 30 10.52 15.43 -9.18
CA VAL A 30 9.35 16.19 -9.67
C VAL A 30 9.59 17.70 -9.62
N GLN A 31 10.21 18.22 -8.57
CA GLN A 31 10.47 19.67 -8.45
C GLN A 31 11.48 20.18 -9.48
N ALA A 32 12.38 19.31 -9.95
CA ALA A 32 13.40 19.66 -10.93
C ALA A 32 12.88 19.60 -12.38
N ALA A 33 11.77 18.90 -12.64
CA ALA A 33 11.23 18.69 -13.97
C ALA A 33 10.23 19.78 -14.35
N ARG A 34 10.67 20.74 -15.19
CA ARG A 34 9.82 21.82 -15.71
C ARG A 34 8.60 21.23 -16.43
N GLY A 35 7.40 21.72 -16.07
CA GLY A 35 6.14 21.30 -16.69
C GLY A 35 5.53 20.01 -16.14
N THR A 36 6.10 19.40 -15.09
CA THR A 36 5.45 18.23 -14.46
C THR A 36 4.28 18.64 -13.57
N PRO A 37 3.14 17.93 -13.62
CA PRO A 37 2.00 18.21 -12.76
C PRO A 37 2.31 18.02 -11.27
N HIS A 38 1.74 18.88 -10.42
CA HIS A 38 1.90 18.82 -8.97
C HIS A 38 1.48 17.48 -8.35
N TRP A 39 0.52 16.77 -8.97
CA TRP A 39 0.03 15.49 -8.46
C TRP A 39 1.09 14.38 -8.49
N HIS A 40 2.11 14.46 -9.36
CA HIS A 40 3.21 13.48 -9.37
C HIS A 40 3.93 13.47 -8.02
N ARG A 41 4.17 14.67 -7.45
CA ARG A 41 4.82 14.81 -6.14
C ARG A 41 3.97 14.19 -5.05
N THR A 42 2.66 14.43 -5.07
CA THR A 42 1.72 13.85 -4.10
C THR A 42 1.77 12.33 -4.12
N VAL A 43 1.75 11.71 -5.31
CA VAL A 43 1.82 10.24 -5.42
C VAL A 43 3.10 9.68 -4.80
N TRP A 44 4.26 10.26 -5.10
CA TRP A 44 5.51 9.77 -4.53
C TRP A 44 5.64 10.02 -3.03
N ILE A 45 5.14 11.15 -2.52
CA ILE A 45 5.08 11.40 -1.07
C ILE A 45 4.17 10.38 -0.39
N VAL A 46 2.98 10.13 -0.95
CA VAL A 46 2.05 9.13 -0.43
C VAL A 46 2.69 7.74 -0.44
N ALA A 47 3.42 7.36 -1.50
CA ALA A 47 4.14 6.11 -1.56
C ALA A 47 5.20 6.00 -0.44
N VAL A 48 6.02 7.03 -0.23
CA VAL A 48 7.02 7.07 0.85
C VAL A 48 6.34 6.88 2.21
N VAL A 49 5.32 7.68 2.50
CA VAL A 49 4.59 7.61 3.77
C VAL A 49 3.97 6.22 3.98
N LEU A 50 3.29 5.69 2.95
CA LEU A 50 2.67 4.37 2.99
C LEU A 50 3.69 3.28 3.32
N PHE A 51 4.80 3.20 2.59
CA PHE A 51 5.80 2.15 2.82
C PHE A 51 6.57 2.31 4.13
N VAL A 52 6.79 3.54 4.61
CA VAL A 52 7.33 3.77 5.96
C VAL A 52 6.35 3.28 7.03
N CYS A 53 5.05 3.58 6.90
CA CYS A 53 4.03 3.06 7.81
C CYS A 53 3.95 1.53 7.77
N CYS A 54 4.06 0.91 6.58
CA CYS A 54 4.11 -0.54 6.44
C CYS A 54 5.35 -1.16 7.10
N ALA A 55 6.52 -0.54 6.95
CA ALA A 55 7.74 -1.00 7.60
C ALA A 55 7.61 -0.91 9.13
N ALA A 56 7.13 0.23 9.64
CA ALA A 56 6.91 0.43 11.07
C ALA A 56 5.89 -0.59 11.62
N SER A 57 4.76 -0.80 10.93
CA SER A 57 3.74 -1.75 11.39
C SER A 57 4.27 -3.18 11.48
N ARG A 58 5.18 -3.59 10.59
CA ARG A 58 5.87 -4.89 10.64
C ARG A 58 6.90 -4.98 11.75
N LEU A 59 7.70 -3.93 11.98
CA LEU A 59 8.75 -3.92 13.00
C LEU A 59 8.19 -3.92 14.42
N PHE A 60 7.13 -3.14 14.66
CA PHE A 60 6.47 -3.07 15.96
C PHE A 60 5.48 -4.22 16.18
N GLY A 61 5.31 -5.11 15.19
CA GLY A 61 4.34 -6.20 15.28
C GLY A 61 2.92 -5.69 15.53
N VAL A 62 2.59 -4.46 15.08
CA VAL A 62 1.31 -3.78 15.38
C VAL A 62 0.14 -4.68 15.05
N GLU A 63 0.25 -5.41 13.95
CA GLU A 63 -0.79 -6.31 13.48
C GLU A 63 -0.97 -7.55 14.37
N GLU A 64 0.13 -8.08 14.90
CA GLU A 64 0.07 -9.20 15.85
C GLU A 64 -0.44 -8.71 17.21
N GLY A 65 -0.02 -7.52 17.65
CA GLY A 65 -0.56 -6.87 18.84
C GLY A 65 -2.06 -6.60 18.73
N LEU A 66 -2.52 -6.09 17.59
CA LEU A 66 -3.95 -5.88 17.32
C LEU A 66 -4.70 -7.21 17.33
N ARG A 67 -4.14 -8.25 16.70
CA ARG A 67 -4.72 -9.60 16.68
C ARG A 67 -4.78 -10.22 18.07
N GLN A 68 -3.79 -9.99 18.91
CA GLN A 68 -3.75 -10.48 20.28
C GLN A 68 -4.71 -9.72 21.19
N LEU A 69 -4.80 -8.39 21.07
CA LEU A 69 -5.84 -7.59 21.76
C LEU A 69 -7.23 -8.07 21.37
N LEU A 70 -7.48 -8.19 20.07
CA LEU A 70 -8.72 -8.72 19.54
C LEU A 70 -8.98 -10.14 20.05
N ARG A 71 -7.96 -10.99 20.26
CA ARG A 71 -8.14 -12.37 20.76
C ARG A 71 -8.24 -12.49 22.28
N GLY A 72 -7.57 -11.62 23.04
CA GLY A 72 -7.58 -11.66 24.51
C GLY A 72 -8.97 -11.38 25.08
N GLU A 73 -9.69 -10.46 24.45
CA GLU A 73 -11.09 -10.15 24.76
C GLU A 73 -12.09 -11.21 24.24
N LEU A 74 -11.66 -12.32 23.60
CA LEU A 74 -12.55 -13.39 23.11
C LEU A 74 -12.83 -14.48 24.15
N ARG A 75 -12.25 -14.40 25.36
CA ARG A 75 -12.50 -15.37 26.42
C ARG A 75 -13.85 -15.17 27.13
N ASP A 76 -14.52 -14.04 26.92
CA ASP A 76 -15.89 -13.82 27.39
C ASP A 76 -16.90 -14.05 26.26
N GLU A 77 -17.56 -15.22 26.28
CA GLU A 77 -18.41 -15.77 25.21
C GLU A 77 -19.62 -14.89 24.79
N ARG A 78 -19.94 -13.82 25.53
CA ARG A 78 -21.06 -12.90 25.20
C ARG A 78 -20.73 -11.80 24.19
N LEU A 79 -19.45 -11.53 23.89
CA LEU A 79 -19.04 -10.42 23.02
C LEU A 79 -18.96 -10.75 21.52
N TYR A 80 -19.23 -12.01 21.12
CA TYR A 80 -19.08 -12.44 19.72
C TYR A 80 -20.04 -11.78 18.73
N ALA A 81 -21.27 -11.48 19.14
CA ALA A 81 -22.27 -10.84 18.28
C ALA A 81 -21.93 -9.35 18.06
N GLU A 82 -21.60 -8.63 19.13
CA GLU A 82 -21.22 -7.21 19.10
C GLU A 82 -19.94 -6.96 18.29
N ARG A 83 -18.96 -7.88 18.35
CA ARG A 83 -17.72 -7.80 17.56
C ARG A 83 -17.95 -7.76 16.07
N ARG A 84 -18.87 -8.60 15.57
CA ARG A 84 -19.16 -8.70 14.15
C ARG A 84 -19.71 -7.39 13.63
N GLU A 85 -20.46 -6.68 14.47
CA GLU A 85 -21.04 -5.38 14.17
C GLU A 85 -19.97 -4.26 14.15
N TYR A 86 -19.12 -4.14 15.18
CA TYR A 86 -18.03 -3.15 15.20
C TYR A 86 -17.02 -3.38 14.08
N GLN A 87 -16.61 -4.63 13.83
CA GLN A 87 -15.66 -4.94 12.76
C GLN A 87 -16.28 -4.74 11.37
N ALA A 88 -17.57 -5.06 11.18
CA ALA A 88 -18.27 -4.75 9.95
C ALA A 88 -18.38 -3.23 9.73
N MET A 89 -18.59 -2.45 10.80
CA MET A 89 -18.65 -0.99 10.75
C MET A 89 -17.29 -0.37 10.36
N VAL A 90 -16.20 -0.82 10.97
CA VAL A 90 -14.84 -0.35 10.61
C VAL A 90 -14.46 -0.80 9.20
N ALA A 91 -14.70 -2.06 8.84
CA ALA A 91 -14.42 -2.60 7.52
C ALA A 91 -15.20 -1.88 6.43
N SER A 92 -16.51 -1.68 6.62
CA SER A 92 -17.35 -0.96 5.67
C SER A 92 -16.91 0.50 5.54
N GLY A 93 -16.55 1.17 6.65
CA GLY A 93 -15.98 2.52 6.61
C GLY A 93 -14.74 2.61 5.74
N ILE A 94 -13.81 1.66 5.88
CA ILE A 94 -12.59 1.63 5.08
C ILE A 94 -12.88 1.29 3.62
N ILE A 95 -13.77 0.32 3.35
CA ILE A 95 -14.16 -0.05 1.98
C ILE A 95 -14.83 1.12 1.27
N ILE A 96 -15.76 1.81 1.95
CA ILE A 96 -16.44 3.00 1.41
C ILE A 96 -15.43 4.11 1.15
N ALA A 97 -14.57 4.44 2.13
CA ALA A 97 -13.54 5.46 1.96
C ALA A 97 -12.57 5.12 0.83
N GLY A 98 -12.13 3.87 0.72
CA GLY A 98 -11.28 3.37 -0.36
C GLY A 98 -11.99 3.40 -1.73
N SER A 99 -13.29 3.10 -1.77
CA SER A 99 -14.09 3.15 -3.00
C SER A 99 -14.30 4.59 -3.47
N ILE A 100 -14.58 5.52 -2.56
CA ILE A 100 -14.68 6.95 -2.86
C ILE A 100 -13.32 7.49 -3.32
N ALA A 101 -12.24 7.17 -2.62
CA ALA A 101 -10.90 7.61 -3.00
C ALA A 101 -10.47 7.06 -4.38
N SER A 102 -10.77 5.79 -4.66
CA SER A 102 -10.47 5.19 -5.96
C SER A 102 -11.34 5.76 -7.09
N MET A 103 -12.62 6.04 -6.83
CA MET A 103 -13.52 6.66 -7.79
C MET A 103 -13.11 8.11 -8.10
N ILE A 104 -12.77 8.92 -7.08
CA ILE A 104 -12.25 10.28 -7.27
C ILE A 104 -10.91 10.23 -8.00
N GLY A 105 -10.04 9.28 -7.64
CA GLY A 105 -8.77 9.05 -8.32
C GLY A 105 -8.96 8.72 -9.80
N ALA A 106 -9.82 7.76 -10.12
CA ALA A 106 -10.15 7.36 -11.49
C ALA A 106 -10.79 8.50 -12.28
N ALA A 107 -11.75 9.21 -11.69
CA ALA A 107 -12.39 10.37 -12.32
C ALA A 107 -11.38 11.47 -12.64
N LYS A 108 -10.46 11.79 -11.70
CA LYS A 108 -9.38 12.74 -11.95
C LYS A 108 -8.42 12.26 -13.02
N VAL A 109 -8.09 10.97 -13.07
CA VAL A 109 -7.21 10.39 -14.10
C VAL A 109 -7.83 10.51 -15.49
N ILE A 110 -9.11 10.21 -15.61
CA ILE A 110 -9.86 10.29 -16.86
C ILE A 110 -10.02 11.75 -17.29
N SER A 111 -10.40 12.64 -16.36
CA SER A 111 -10.64 14.06 -16.67
C SER A 111 -9.38 14.87 -16.94
N SER A 112 -8.24 14.49 -16.35
CA SER A 112 -6.97 15.21 -16.51
C SER A 112 -6.25 14.94 -17.83
N GLY A 113 -6.79 14.06 -18.70
CA GLY A 113 -6.13 13.69 -19.95
C GLY A 113 -4.79 12.99 -19.74
N VAL A 114 -4.52 12.47 -18.54
CA VAL A 114 -3.25 11.81 -18.18
C VAL A 114 -2.95 10.62 -19.09
N LEU A 115 -3.98 9.91 -19.57
CA LEU A 115 -3.88 8.85 -20.57
C LEU A 115 -3.27 9.32 -21.92
N ARG A 116 -3.45 10.60 -22.27
CA ARG A 116 -2.87 11.25 -23.44
C ARG A 116 -1.47 11.84 -23.18
N SER A 117 -1.02 11.90 -21.93
CA SER A 117 0.20 12.62 -21.55
C SER A 117 1.47 11.74 -21.55
N SER A 118 2.62 12.41 -21.39
CA SER A 118 3.98 11.88 -21.52
C SER A 118 4.25 10.60 -20.71
N GLY A 119 5.28 9.84 -21.12
CA GLY A 119 5.65 8.58 -20.48
C GLY A 119 5.93 8.64 -18.98
N LEU A 120 6.26 9.82 -18.42
CA LEU A 120 6.46 10.01 -16.98
C LEU A 120 5.14 9.98 -16.19
N SER A 121 4.07 10.55 -16.73
CA SER A 121 2.75 10.53 -16.09
C SER A 121 2.20 9.12 -15.99
N ARG A 122 2.45 8.28 -17.01
CA ARG A 122 2.07 6.85 -16.97
C ARG A 122 2.78 6.11 -15.84
N ILE A 123 4.07 6.38 -15.64
CA ILE A 123 4.84 5.77 -14.56
C ILE A 123 4.29 6.18 -13.19
N ALA A 124 4.06 7.48 -12.97
CA ALA A 124 3.50 7.98 -11.72
C ALA A 124 2.10 7.40 -11.45
N LEU A 125 1.27 7.27 -12.49
CA LEU A 125 -0.05 6.67 -12.38
C LEU A 125 0.00 5.18 -12.00
N MET A 126 0.86 4.39 -12.65
CA MET A 126 1.02 2.98 -12.29
C MET A 126 1.55 2.80 -10.87
N ALA A 127 2.43 3.69 -10.41
CA ALA A 127 2.90 3.69 -9.02
C ALA A 127 1.76 4.01 -8.05
N GLY A 128 0.90 4.97 -8.39
CA GLY A 128 -0.32 5.26 -7.62
C GLY A 128 -1.27 4.06 -7.54
N LEU A 129 -1.49 3.35 -8.64
CA LEU A 129 -2.29 2.12 -8.66
C LEU A 129 -1.67 1.01 -7.81
N ALA A 130 -0.35 0.83 -7.86
CA ALA A 130 0.36 -0.12 -7.01
C ALA A 130 0.19 0.21 -5.52
N CYS A 131 0.30 1.49 -5.15
CA CYS A 131 0.05 1.95 -3.78
C CYS A 131 -1.40 1.70 -3.36
N ALA A 132 -2.37 1.97 -4.23
CA ALA A 132 -3.78 1.70 -3.95
C ALA A 132 -4.05 0.21 -3.73
N ALA A 133 -3.47 -0.66 -4.57
CA ALA A 133 -3.55 -2.11 -4.39
C ALA A 133 -2.94 -2.54 -3.04
N MET A 134 -1.82 -1.93 -2.64
CA MET A 134 -1.17 -2.18 -1.35
C MET A 134 -2.06 -1.76 -0.17
N VAL A 135 -2.72 -0.59 -0.25
CA VAL A 135 -3.68 -0.14 0.76
C VAL A 135 -4.83 -1.14 0.89
N ILE A 136 -5.45 -1.54 -0.23
CA ILE A 136 -6.54 -2.52 -0.23
C ILE A 136 -6.08 -3.83 0.43
N LEU A 137 -4.88 -4.30 0.09
CA LEU A 137 -4.31 -5.51 0.68
C LEU A 137 -4.13 -5.37 2.20
N ILE A 138 -3.60 -4.25 2.69
CA ILE A 138 -3.45 -3.99 4.13
C ILE A 138 -4.81 -3.99 4.82
N VAL A 139 -5.80 -3.32 4.23
CA VAL A 139 -7.16 -3.27 4.78
C VAL A 139 -7.74 -4.66 4.88
N VAL A 140 -7.68 -5.46 3.80
CA VAL A 140 -8.12 -6.85 3.82
C VAL A 140 -7.38 -7.64 4.89
N ARG A 141 -6.07 -7.41 5.05
CA ARG A 141 -5.24 -8.12 6.03
C ARG A 141 -5.59 -7.77 7.48
N VAL A 142 -5.93 -6.51 7.76
CA VAL A 142 -6.37 -6.03 9.08
C VAL A 142 -7.80 -6.46 9.37
N VAL A 143 -8.67 -6.41 8.36
CA VAL A 143 -10.10 -6.71 8.46
C VAL A 143 -10.38 -8.22 8.46
N SER A 144 -9.46 -9.06 7.98
CA SER A 144 -9.68 -10.51 7.81
C SER A 144 -10.13 -11.17 9.12
N LEU A 145 -11.46 -11.20 9.26
CA LEU A 145 -12.28 -12.06 10.06
C LEU A 145 -12.35 -13.39 9.30
N HIS A 146 -11.94 -14.47 9.96
CA HIS A 146 -12.16 -15.91 9.71
C HIS A 146 -12.84 -16.41 8.42
N ALA A 147 -13.85 -15.75 7.85
CA ALA A 147 -14.54 -16.15 6.62
C ALA A 147 -13.78 -15.79 5.33
N LEU A 148 -13.11 -14.63 5.26
CA LEU A 148 -12.17 -14.35 4.16
C LEU A 148 -10.88 -15.15 4.34
N ASP A 149 -10.50 -15.45 5.58
CA ASP A 149 -9.40 -16.38 5.84
C ASP A 149 -9.66 -17.73 5.18
N VAL A 150 -10.87 -18.31 5.18
CA VAL A 150 -11.08 -19.59 4.46
C VAL A 150 -10.91 -19.46 2.95
N LEU A 151 -11.35 -18.33 2.35
CA LEU A 151 -11.21 -18.07 0.92
C LEU A 151 -9.77 -17.71 0.51
N LEU A 152 -9.01 -17.02 1.39
CA LEU A 152 -7.60 -16.66 1.19
C LEU A 152 -6.62 -17.75 1.68
N TYR A 153 -6.95 -18.55 2.69
CA TYR A 153 -6.09 -19.59 3.28
C TYR A 153 -6.13 -20.92 2.52
N ARG A 154 -7.05 -21.08 1.55
CA ARG A 154 -6.81 -22.07 0.47
C ARG A 154 -5.63 -21.66 -0.44
N GLY A 155 -5.10 -20.45 -0.30
CA GLY A 155 -3.89 -19.98 -0.97
C GLY A 155 -3.10 -18.93 -0.17
N PRO A 156 -2.35 -19.30 0.89
CA PRO A 156 -1.43 -18.39 1.59
C PRO A 156 -0.38 -17.72 0.67
N ARG A 157 -0.27 -18.15 -0.59
CA ARG A 157 0.64 -17.61 -1.59
C ARG A 157 0.13 -16.34 -2.27
N LEU A 158 -1.18 -16.14 -2.42
CA LEU A 158 -1.69 -15.05 -3.26
C LEU A 158 -1.43 -13.66 -2.64
N ASN A 159 -1.67 -13.54 -1.33
CA ASN A 159 -1.44 -12.30 -0.59
C ASN A 159 0.05 -11.90 -0.64
N TRP A 160 0.95 -12.87 -0.42
CA TRP A 160 2.39 -12.65 -0.53
C TRP A 160 2.83 -12.23 -1.93
N ILE A 161 2.26 -12.83 -2.97
CA ILE A 161 2.56 -12.46 -4.36
C ILE A 161 2.11 -11.02 -4.65
N VAL A 162 0.92 -10.62 -4.19
CA VAL A 162 0.41 -9.26 -4.42
C VAL A 162 1.21 -8.24 -3.59
N ASP A 163 1.56 -8.56 -2.35
CA ASP A 163 2.36 -7.71 -1.45
C ASP A 163 3.77 -7.46 -2.02
N ILE A 164 4.49 -8.54 -2.36
CA ILE A 164 5.82 -8.46 -2.98
C ILE A 164 5.71 -7.77 -4.35
N GLY A 165 4.71 -8.14 -5.16
CA GLY A 165 4.48 -7.58 -6.48
C GLY A 165 4.24 -6.07 -6.45
N ALA A 166 3.34 -5.60 -5.57
CA ALA A 166 3.03 -4.19 -5.43
C ALA A 166 4.23 -3.39 -4.90
N THR A 167 4.96 -3.96 -3.92
CA THR A 167 6.16 -3.35 -3.35
C THR A 167 7.28 -3.23 -4.38
N ALA A 168 7.59 -4.32 -5.10
CA ALA A 168 8.61 -4.36 -6.12
C ALA A 168 8.24 -3.48 -7.32
N MET A 169 6.98 -3.51 -7.76
CA MET A 169 6.50 -2.66 -8.85
C MET A 169 6.62 -1.18 -8.49
N THR A 170 6.24 -0.79 -7.27
CA THR A 170 6.38 0.61 -6.84
C THR A 170 7.83 1.04 -6.78
N GLY A 171 8.72 0.19 -6.24
CA GLY A 171 10.17 0.47 -6.17
C GLY A 171 10.80 0.59 -7.56
N ALA A 172 10.47 -0.33 -8.48
CA ALA A 172 10.96 -0.30 -9.85
C ALA A 172 10.48 0.96 -10.59
N LEU A 173 9.19 1.32 -10.46
CA LEU A 173 8.63 2.53 -11.07
C LEU A 173 9.24 3.79 -10.48
N ALA A 174 9.53 3.83 -9.18
CA ALA A 174 10.21 4.95 -8.54
C ALA A 174 11.62 5.16 -9.11
N TRP A 175 12.39 4.07 -9.24
CA TRP A 175 13.72 4.11 -9.82
C TRP A 175 13.71 4.53 -11.30
N LEU A 176 12.81 3.94 -12.11
CA LEU A 176 12.60 4.30 -13.52
C LEU A 176 12.20 5.77 -13.68
N TYR A 177 11.31 6.27 -12.81
CA TYR A 177 10.89 7.66 -12.82
C TYR A 177 12.08 8.59 -12.56
N ALA A 178 12.83 8.35 -11.47
CA ALA A 178 13.99 9.16 -11.12
C ALA A 178 15.07 9.15 -12.22
N ALA A 179 15.35 7.99 -12.81
CA ALA A 179 16.33 7.84 -13.90
C ALA A 179 15.92 8.63 -15.15
N ARG A 180 14.65 8.55 -15.57
CA ARG A 180 14.14 9.26 -16.75
C ARG A 180 14.10 10.76 -16.55
N THR A 181 13.72 11.23 -15.35
CA THR A 181 13.76 12.65 -15.03
C THR A 181 15.20 13.19 -15.03
N GLY A 182 16.16 12.41 -14.53
CA GLY A 182 17.58 12.77 -14.58
C GLY A 182 18.13 12.94 -15.99
N HIS A 183 17.68 12.10 -16.94
CA HIS A 183 18.09 12.20 -18.34
C HIS A 183 17.53 13.46 -19.04
N GLN A 184 16.29 13.85 -18.74
CA GLN A 184 15.69 15.08 -19.26
C GLN A 184 16.38 16.35 -18.75
N ARG A 185 16.97 16.32 -17.55
CA ARG A 185 17.70 17.47 -16.99
C ARG A 185 19.03 17.74 -17.69
N ARG A 186 19.61 16.74 -18.36
CA ARG A 186 20.91 16.84 -19.04
C ARG A 186 20.80 17.28 -20.51
N ARG A 187 19.59 17.27 -21.07
CA ARG A 187 19.31 17.76 -22.42
C ARG A 187 18.78 19.19 -22.34
#